data_AF-A0A2R6I6A8-F1
#
_entry.id   AF-A0A2R6I6A8-F1
#
_cell.length_a   1.000
_cell.length_b   1.000
_cell.length_c   1.000
_cell.angle_alpha   90.00
_cell.angle_beta   90.00
_cell.angle_gamma   90.00
#
_symmetry.space_group_name_H-M   'P 1'
#
loop_
_entity.id
_entity.type
_entity.pdbx_description
1 polymer ?
#
loop_
_entity_poly.entity_id
_entity_poly.type
_entity_poly.pdbx_seq_one_letter_code
_entity_poly.pdbx_strand_id
1 'polypeptide(L)' 'MTDDTYRTICHTCGEEYTSHSLERAKRVFRRHSERGHRVEARDVILSRIDQADGTGKPEFW' A
#
# COMPACT_ATOMS: atom_id res chain seq x y z
N MET A 1 12.20 2.62 -12.70
CA MET A 1 11.23 3.50 -12.03
C MET A 1 10.56 2.65 -10.98
N THR A 2 10.80 2.94 -9.70
CA THR A 2 10.09 2.28 -8.60
C THR A 2 8.63 2.67 -8.69
N ASP A 3 7.75 1.69 -8.82
CA ASP A 3 6.31 1.92 -8.85
C ASP A 3 5.81 2.02 -7.41
N ASP A 4 5.73 3.25 -6.90
CA ASP A 4 5.21 3.54 -5.57
C ASP A 4 3.68 3.41 -5.59
N THR A 5 3.18 2.24 -5.18
CA THR A 5 1.75 1.97 -5.05
C THR A 5 1.28 2.30 -3.62
N TYR A 6 0.34 3.23 -3.50
CA TYR A 6 -0.28 3.63 -2.25
C TYR A 6 -1.65 2.98 -2.12
N ARG A 7 -1.90 2.30 -0.99
CA ARG A 7 -3.18 1.66 -0.69
C ARG A 7 -3.85 2.36 0.50
N THR A 8 -5.11 2.75 0.34
CA THR A 8 -5.96 3.31 1.40
C THR A 8 -7.14 2.37 1.63
N ILE A 9 -7.30 1.87 2.84
CA ILE A 9 -8.40 0.98 3.23
C ILE A 9 -9.32 1.74 4.19
N CYS A 10 -10.63 1.72 3.91
CA CYS A 10 -11.65 2.26 4.79
C CYS A 10 -12.38 1.11 5.49
N HIS A 11 -12.10 0.88 6.78
CA HIS A 11 -12.73 -0.20 7.56
C HIS A 11 -14.20 0.08 7.87
N THR A 12 -14.64 1.33 7.80
CA THR A 12 -16.06 1.69 7.99
C THR A 12 -16.90 1.37 6.75
N CYS A 13 -16.35 1.56 5.55
CA CYS A 13 -17.05 1.26 4.29
C CYS A 13 -16.74 -0.13 3.73
N GLY A 14 -15.62 -0.73 4.15
CA GLY A 14 -15.05 -1.91 3.49
C GLY A 14 -14.42 -1.60 2.12
N GLU A 15 -14.24 -0.32 1.76
CA GLU A 15 -13.65 0.08 0.48
C GLU A 15 -12.13 0.10 0.55
N GLU A 16 -11.49 -0.41 -0.50
CA GLU A 16 -10.06 -0.34 -0.72
C GLU A 16 -9.75 0.49 -1.97
N TYR A 17 -8.83 1.44 -1.85
CA TYR A 17 -8.39 2.30 -2.93
C TYR A 17 -6.88 2.18 -3.14
N THR A 18 -6.47 1.77 -4.33
CA THR A 18 -5.07 1.68 -4.75
C THR A 18 -4.75 2.78 -5.75
N SER A 19 -3.61 3.45 -5.59
CA SER A 19 -3.18 4.52 -6.49
C SER A 19 -1.66 4.66 -6.54
N HIS A 20 -1.13 4.96 -7.72
CA HIS A 20 0.31 5.23 -7.94
C HIS A 20 0.68 6.70 -7.68
N SER A 21 -0.15 7.41 -6.91
CA SER A 21 0.02 8.85 -6.64
C SER A 21 -0.31 9.15 -5.19
N LEU A 22 0.71 9.54 -4.42
CA LEU A 22 0.59 9.88 -3.01
C LEU A 22 -0.51 10.92 -2.75
N GLU A 23 -0.61 11.94 -3.62
CA GLU A 23 -1.62 12.98 -3.50
C GLU A 23 -3.05 12.44 -3.63
N ARG A 24 -3.28 11.45 -4.50
CA ARG A 24 -4.59 10.80 -4.64
C ARG A 24 -4.92 9.97 -3.41
N ALA A 25 -3.96 9.17 -2.92
CA ALA A 25 -4.13 8.38 -1.70
C ALA A 25 -4.47 9.26 -0.49
N LYS A 26 -3.74 10.37 -0.31
CA LYS A 26 -3.98 11.36 0.75
C LYS A 26 -5.36 12.00 0.65
N ARG A 27 -5.83 12.34 -0.56
CA ARG A 27 -7.17 12.91 -0.78
C ARG A 27 -8.27 11.95 -0.35
N VAL A 28 -8.15 10.68 -0.72
CA VAL A 28 -9.12 9.63 -0.34
C VAL A 28 -9.11 9.43 1.17
N PHE A 29 -7.92 9.28 1.77
CA PHE A 29 -7.76 9.16 3.21
C PHE A 29 -8.41 10.32 3.96
N ARG A 30 -8.12 11.57 3.56
CA ARG A 30 -8.68 12.78 4.19
C ARG A 30 -10.21 12.79 4.12
N ARG A 31 -10.77 12.52 2.94
CA ARG A 31 -12.23 12.49 2.72
C ARG A 31 -12.93 11.52 3.66
N HIS A 32 -12.36 10.33 3.87
CA HIS A 32 -12.93 9.33 4.76
C HIS A 32 -12.66 9.65 6.23
N SER A 33 -11.47 10.16 6.57
CA SER A 33 -11.15 10.61 7.92
C SER A 33 -12.05 11.76 8.38
N GLU A 34 -12.39 12.71 7.50
CA GLU A 34 -13.31 13.82 7.77
C GLU A 34 -14.74 13.33 8.05
N ARG A 35 -15.12 12.15 7.54
CA ARG A 35 -16.39 11.50 7.83
C ARG A 35 -16.37 10.71 9.15
N GLY A 36 -15.24 10.71 9.86
CA GLY A 36 -15.04 9.89 11.06
C GLY A 36 -14.87 8.40 10.75
N HIS A 37 -14.56 8.04 9.51
CA HIS A 37 -14.35 6.64 9.15
C HIS A 37 -12.97 6.19 9.62
N ARG A 38 -12.89 4.93 10.07
CA ARG A 38 -11.61 4.31 10.41
C ARG A 38 -10.90 3.93 9.12
N VAL A 39 -9.88 4.71 8.77
CA VAL A 39 -9.06 4.52 7.57
C VAL A 39 -7.63 4.15 7.91
N GLU A 40 -7.05 3.28 7.09
CA GLU A 40 -5.65 2.87 7.15
C GLU A 40 -4.98 3.22 5.82
N ALA A 41 -3.86 3.94 5.87
CA ALA A 41 -3.01 4.19 4.72
C ALA A 41 -1.79 3.26 4.79
N ARG A 42 -1.66 2.36 3.82
CA ARG A 42 -0.55 1.43 3.70
C ARG A 42 0.29 1.81 2.49
N ASP A 43 1.51 2.23 2.77
CA ASP A 43 2.53 2.45 1.76
C ASP A 43 3.00 1.08 1.28
N VAL A 44 2.66 0.70 0.06
CA VAL A 44 3.14 -0.55 -0.54
C VAL A 44 4.33 -0.19 -1.41
N ILE A 45 5.49 -0.03 -0.78
CA ILE A 45 6.75 0.02 -1.51
C ILE A 45 7.01 -1.39 -2.05
N LEU A 46 6.51 -1.69 -3.25
CA LEU A 46 6.87 -2.89 -4.03
C LEU A 46 8.30 -2.78 -4.59
N SER A 47 9.25 -2.34 -3.77
CA SER A 47 10.66 -2.43 -4.09
C SER A 47 11.25 -3.61 -3.32
N ARG A 48 11.30 -4.76 -4.01
CA ARG A 48 12.06 -6.00 -3.69
C ARG A 48 11.36 -7.11 -2.88
N ILE A 49 10.32 -7.72 -3.45
CA ILE A 49 10.12 -9.19 -3.29
C ILE A 49 9.92 -9.83 -4.67
N ASP A 50 10.69 -9.37 -5.66
CA ASP A 50 10.91 -10.15 -6.89
C ASP A 50 12.34 -9.89 -7.39
N GLN A 51 13.28 -10.50 -6.66
CA GLN A 51 14.50 -11.02 -7.24
C GLN A 51 14.87 -12.26 -6.42
N ALA A 52 13.99 -13.27 -6.46
CA ALA A 52 14.26 -14.60 -5.95
C ALA A 52 13.61 -15.65 -6.86
N ASP A 53 13.66 -15.44 -8.17
CA ASP A 53 13.69 -16.55 -9.12
C ASP A 53 15.16 -16.71 -9.55
N GLY A 54 15.83 -17.74 -9.02
CA GLY A 54 17.21 -18.06 -9.36
C GLY A 54 18.10 -18.47 -8.18
N THR A 55 17.92 -19.72 -7.71
CA THR A 55 18.95 -20.54 -7.04
C THR A 55 19.72 -19.92 -5.86
N GLY A 56 19.28 -20.24 -4.64
CA GLY A 56 20.12 -20.06 -3.46
C GLY A 56 19.35 -20.46 -2.21
N LYS A 57 19.44 -21.74 -1.83
CA LYS A 57 18.91 -22.22 -0.54
C LYS A 57 19.46 -21.34 0.58
N PRO A 58 18.65 -20.84 1.53
CA PRO A 58 19.20 -20.28 2.75
C PRO A 58 19.81 -21.44 3.58
N GLU A 59 21.14 -21.57 3.56
CA GLU A 59 21.84 -22.33 4.59
C GLU A 59 21.86 -21.46 5.85
N PHE A 60 21.08 -21.89 6.83
CA PHE A 60 21.16 -21.41 8.20
C PHE A 60 22.32 -22.14 8.88
N TRP A 61 23.53 -21.57 8.87
CA TRP A 61 24.63 -21.92 9.78
C TRP A 61 25.30 -20.66 10.28
#